data_AF-A0A9C9XAF9-F1
#
_entry.id   AF-A0A9C9XAF9-F1
#
_cell.length_a   1.000
_cell.length_b   1.000
_cell.length_c   1.000
_cell.angle_alpha   90.00
_cell.angle_beta   90.00
_cell.angle_gamma   90.00
#
_symmetry.space_group_name_H-M   'P 1'
#
loop_
_entity.id
_entity.type
_entity.pdbx_description
1 polymer ?
#
loop_
_entity_poly.entity_id
_entity_poly.type
_entity_poly.pdbx_seq_one_letter_code
_entity_poly.pdbx_strand_id
1 'polypeptide(L)' 'MDTRTTFQQNRYGEQGPVPARRNRLYSLNGEWYFLTREYGVFGPYPDVLTARGELKLYLRRLGIVRSAVS' A
#
# COMPACT_ATOMS: atom_id res chain seq x y z
N MET A 1 18.61 -13.97 -2.92
CA MET A 1 17.32 -13.52 -3.48
C MET A 1 16.22 -14.24 -2.72
N ASP A 2 15.59 -13.57 -1.76
CA ASP A 2 14.57 -14.16 -0.89
C ASP A 2 13.20 -14.06 -1.59
N THR A 3 12.82 -15.11 -2.34
CA THR A 3 11.52 -15.18 -3.03
C THR A 3 10.45 -15.61 -2.04
N ARG A 4 10.00 -14.67 -1.20
CA ARG A 4 8.76 -14.82 -0.45
C ARG A 4 7.60 -14.79 -1.45
N THR A 5 7.23 -15.95 -1.97
CA THR A 5 6.01 -16.17 -2.76
C THR A 5 4.82 -15.74 -1.90
N THR A 6 4.39 -14.51 -2.07
CA THR A 6 3.22 -13.98 -1.37
C THR A 6 2.04 -14.50 -2.16
N PHE A 7 1.38 -15.56 -1.67
CA PHE A 7 0.19 -16.11 -2.30
C PHE A 7 -0.84 -14.98 -2.50
N GLN A 8 -1.04 -14.57 -3.75
CA GLN A 8 -2.04 -13.57 -4.06
C GLN A 8 -3.41 -14.24 -3.88
N GLN A 9 -4.18 -13.77 -2.91
CA GLN A 9 -5.55 -14.21 -2.67
C GLN A 9 -6.52 -13.08 -3.00
N ASN A 10 -7.68 -13.45 -3.55
CA ASN A 10 -8.82 -12.56 -3.70
C ASN A 10 -9.22 -11.98 -2.35
N ARG A 11 -9.59 -10.69 -2.32
CA ARG A 11 -10.25 -10.13 -1.14
C ARG A 11 -11.67 -10.70 -1.05
N TYR A 12 -12.29 -10.58 0.12
CA TYR A 12 -13.70 -10.94 0.31
C TYR A 12 -14.57 -10.26 -0.77
N GLY A 13 -15.31 -11.08 -1.52
CA GLY A 13 -16.19 -10.62 -2.62
C GLY A 13 -15.53 -10.52 -4.01
N GLU A 14 -14.21 -10.66 -4.14
CA GLU A 14 -13.55 -10.77 -5.46
C GLU A 14 -13.70 -12.20 -6.03
N GLN A 15 -14.10 -12.33 -7.29
CA GLN A 15 -14.21 -13.61 -8.01
C GLN A 15 -13.27 -13.62 -9.23
N GLY A 16 -12.84 -14.82 -9.66
CA GLY A 16 -11.93 -14.98 -10.79
C GLY A 16 -10.44 -14.81 -10.43
N PRO A 17 -9.57 -14.56 -11.42
CA PRO A 17 -8.13 -14.38 -11.19
C PRO A 17 -7.84 -13.19 -10.28
N VAL A 18 -6.85 -13.32 -9.38
CA VAL A 18 -6.48 -12.20 -8.49
C VAL A 18 -5.98 -11.02 -9.32
N PRO A 19 -6.55 -9.81 -9.18
CA PRO A 19 -6.10 -8.66 -9.93
C PRO A 19 -4.63 -8.35 -9.65
N ALA A 20 -3.88 -7.87 -10.65
CA ALA A 20 -2.51 -7.43 -10.46
C ALA A 20 -2.46 -6.28 -9.44
N ARG A 21 -1.89 -6.53 -8.26
CA ARG A 21 -1.72 -5.54 -7.19
C ARG A 21 -0.28 -5.07 -7.19
N ARG A 22 -0.04 -3.82 -7.57
CA ARG A 22 1.28 -3.20 -7.39
C ARG A 22 1.47 -2.80 -5.93
N ASN A 23 2.70 -2.97 -5.43
CA ASN A 23 3.07 -2.41 -4.13
C ASN A 23 2.91 -0.89 -4.22
N ARG A 24 2.24 -0.31 -3.23
CA ARG A 24 2.02 1.14 -3.18
C ARG A 24 3.22 1.87 -2.61
N LEU A 25 4.14 1.19 -1.93
CA LEU A 25 5.36 1.79 -1.40
C LEU A 25 6.53 1.55 -2.34
N TYR A 26 7.32 2.59 -2.61
CA TYR A 26 8.54 2.50 -3.41
C TYR A 26 9.58 3.52 -2.92
N SER A 27 10.83 3.31 -3.30
CA SER A 27 11.92 4.26 -3.03
C SER A 27 12.54 4.76 -4.32
N LEU A 28 12.92 6.03 -4.36
CA LEU A 28 13.69 6.65 -5.43
C LEU A 28 14.78 7.49 -4.78
N ASN A 29 16.04 7.31 -5.17
CA ASN A 29 17.19 8.08 -4.67
C ASN A 29 17.33 8.12 -3.14
N GLY A 30 16.99 7.03 -2.44
CA GLY A 30 17.06 6.94 -0.98
C GLY A 30 15.85 7.53 -0.24
N GLU A 31 14.91 8.15 -0.96
CA GLU A 31 13.68 8.68 -0.41
C GLU A 31 12.51 7.73 -0.64
N TRP A 32 11.54 7.75 0.28
CA TRP A 32 10.37 6.88 0.23
C TRP A 32 9.11 7.60 -0.21
N TYR A 33 8.28 6.89 -0.96
CA TYR A 33 7.05 7.41 -1.53
C TYR A 33 5.94 6.37 -1.42
N PHE A 34 4.68 6.83 -1.51
CA PHE A 34 3.56 5.94 -1.82
C PHE A 34 2.72 6.40 -3.01
N LEU A 35 2.11 5.43 -3.70
CA LEU A 35 1.20 5.61 -4.83
C LEU A 35 -0.26 5.38 -4.42
N THR A 36 -1.17 6.21 -4.94
CA THR A 36 -2.62 5.97 -4.90
C THR A 36 -3.10 5.21 -6.14
N ARG A 37 -4.39 4.84 -6.17
CA ARG A 37 -4.97 4.16 -7.35
C ARG A 37 -5.09 5.11 -8.54
N GLU A 38 -5.25 6.40 -8.28
CA GLU A 38 -5.35 7.46 -9.28
C GLU A 38 -3.97 8.00 -9.71
N TYR A 39 -2.90 7.23 -9.48
CA TYR A 39 -1.51 7.61 -9.79
C TYR A 39 -0.98 8.83 -9.01
N GLY A 40 -1.63 9.21 -7.90
CA GLY A 40 -1.11 10.23 -6.99
C GLY A 40 0.16 9.75 -6.28
N VAL A 41 1.20 10.58 -6.27
CA VAL A 41 2.48 10.32 -5.60
C VAL A 41 2.57 11.16 -4.33
N PHE A 42 2.93 10.54 -3.21
CA PHE A 42 3.07 11.19 -1.91
C PHE A 42 4.43 10.88 -1.30
N GLY A 43 5.12 11.91 -0.81
CA GLY A 43 6.50 11.87 -0.33
C GLY A 43 7.24 13.15 -0.76
N PRO A 44 8.59 13.19 -0.65
CA PRO A 44 9.46 12.16 -0.09
C PRO A 44 9.28 12.00 1.42
N TYR A 45 9.49 10.77 1.90
CA TYR A 45 9.59 10.43 3.31
C TYR A 45 10.99 9.91 3.62
N PRO A 46 11.50 10.15 4.84
CA PRO A 46 12.85 9.76 5.21
C PRO A 46 13.04 8.24 5.26
N ASP A 47 11.97 7.48 5.50
CA ASP A 47 12.02 6.04 5.65
C ASP A 47 10.69 5.35 5.29
N VAL A 48 10.75 4.02 5.12
CA VAL A 48 9.60 3.19 4.75
C VAL A 48 8.51 3.12 5.81
N LEU A 49 8.85 3.26 7.09
CA LEU A 49 7.88 3.20 8.19
C LEU A 49 7.01 4.46 8.17
N THR A 50 7.63 5.63 7.98
CA THR A 50 6.97 6.92 7.81
C THR A 50 6.03 6.90 6.60
N ALA A 51 6.53 6.50 5.43
CA ALA A 51 5.71 6.37 4.22
C ALA A 51 4.52 5.41 4.39
N ARG A 52 4.72 4.30 5.11
CA ARG A 52 3.67 3.33 5.43
C ARG A 52 2.64 3.89 6.41
N GLY A 53 3.07 4.69 7.39
CA GLY A 53 2.20 5.41 8.31
C GLY A 53 1.28 6.37 7.57
N GLU A 54 1.85 7.20 6.70
CA GLU A 54 1.10 8.16 5.88
C GLU A 54 0.13 7.46 4.91
N LEU A 55 0.55 6.35 4.28
CA LEU A 55 -0.36 5.54 3.47
C LEU A 55 -1.55 5.01 4.29
N LYS A 56 -1.35 4.57 5.53
CA LYS A 56 -2.45 4.13 6.41
C LYS A 56 -3.39 5.30 6.75
N LEU A 57 -2.86 6.48 7.06
CA LEU A 57 -3.65 7.68 7.34
C LEU A 57 -4.46 8.10 6.11
N TYR A 58 -3.85 8.09 4.93
CA TYR A 58 -4.52 8.34 3.66
C TYR A 58 -5.70 7.37 3.45
N LEU A 59 -5.47 6.06 3.60
CA LEU A 59 -6.51 5.05 3.45
C LEU A 59 -7.63 5.19 4.50
N ARG A 60 -7.30 5.62 5.73
CA ARG A 60 -8.28 5.93 6.78
C ARG A 60 -9.15 7.13 6.40
N ARG A 61 -8.56 8.21 5.88
CA ARG A 61 -9.28 9.40 5.39
C ARG A 61 -10.24 9.06 4.25
N LEU A 62 -9.90 8.09 3.41
CA LEU A 62 -10.78 7.57 2.36
C LEU A 62 -11.85 6.58 2.86
N GLY A 63 -11.88 6.25 4.15
CA GLY A 63 -12.83 5.26 4.70
C GLY A 63 -12.54 3.80 4.29
N ILE A 64 -11.38 3.52 3.70
CA ILE A 64 -11.01 2.18 3.20
C ILE A 64 -10.55 1.27 4.34
N VAL A 65 -9.87 1.83 5.35
CA VAL A 65 -9.40 1.08 6.52
C VAL A 65 -10.22 1.49 7.73
N ARG A 66 -11.05 0.59 8.23
CA ARG A 66 -11.70 0.74 9.54
C ARG A 66 -10.65 0.52 10.63
N SER A 67 -10.57 1.42 11.60
CA SER A 67 -9.91 1.10 12.86
C SER A 67 -10.67 -0.05 13.50
N ALA A 68 -9.98 -1.14 13.84
CA ALA A 68 -10.50 -2.04 14.86
C ALA A 68 -10.70 -1.17 16.10
N VAL A 69 -11.96 -1.00 16.51
CA VAL A 69 -12.28 -0.44 17.82
C VAL A 69 -11.85 -1.53 18.80
N SER A 70 -10.82 -1.23 19.60
CA SER A 70 -10.47 -2.03 20.78
C SER A 70 -11.49 -1.80 21.88
#